data_AF-A0A6J2BN74-F1
#
_entry.id   AF-A0A6J2BN74-F1
#
_cell.length_a   1.000
_cell.length_b   1.000
_cell.length_c   1.000
_cell.angle_alpha   90.00
_cell.angle_beta   90.00
_cell.angle_gamma   90.00
#
_symmetry.space_group_name_H-M   'P 1'
#
loop_
_entity.id
_entity.type
_entity.pdbx_description
1 polymer ?
#
loop_
_entity_poly.entity_id
_entity_poly.type
_entity_poly.pdbx_seq_one_letter_code
_entity_poly.pdbx_strand_id
1 'polypeptide(L)'
;MLWPELLKWEEKAEGMGMPCGVLSIKLLGASSQHYLLLSTLPFTRAQQRFISQCLLPPGNQPELWRERKDEWTVFGCCAGDAPSGRLWKDPCGDKAGEAALRGFAGLSMAPAQGPPDQEPEEEITMEDSPTMVKMDQGENQVLPSPRRRYLPKALGYVTGDMKEFASWLKDKPQVLQFVDWVLRGISQVVFVSNPISGILILVGLLVQNPWWALNGCVGTVISTLTALLLAQDRSAIAAGLQGYNATLLGILMAVFSDKGNYFWWLLFPVSAMSMTCPIFSSALNSLFCKWDLPVFTLPFNMALSMYLSATGHYNPFFPGKLFKPVTAVPNITWPDLSALQLLKSLPVGVGQIYGCDNPWTGGIFLVALLLSSPLMCLHAAIGSLLGIAAGLSVSAPFEDIYLGLWGFNSSLACIAIGGMFMALTWQTHILALACALFTAYLGVSLSHVMAVAGLPACTWPFCLATLLFLLLTTKNANIYRMPLSKVTYPEENRIFYLQAKKKRMVESPL
;
A
#
# COMPACT_ATOMS: atom_id res chain seq x y z
N MET A 1 53.90 4.20 -14.10
CA MET A 1 54.79 5.19 -13.47
C MET A 1 53.93 6.40 -13.14
N LEU A 2 53.40 6.47 -11.92
CA LEU A 2 53.99 7.10 -10.71
C LEU A 2 53.39 8.52 -10.52
N TRP A 3 52.44 8.63 -9.57
CA TRP A 3 52.26 9.78 -8.66
C TRP A 3 53.60 9.99 -7.87
N PRO A 4 53.91 11.12 -7.16
CA PRO A 4 52.99 12.00 -6.43
C PRO A 4 53.39 13.50 -6.23
N GLU A 5 52.52 14.30 -5.57
CA GLU A 5 52.76 15.37 -4.53
C GLU A 5 51.55 16.35 -4.51
N LEU A 6 50.64 16.40 -3.53
CA LEU A 6 50.65 16.79 -2.09
C LEU A 6 51.04 18.26 -1.78
N LEU A 7 49.99 19.01 -1.35
CA LEU A 7 49.96 20.11 -0.38
C LEU A 7 50.76 21.40 -0.62
N LYS A 8 50.04 22.50 -0.89
CA LYS A 8 50.31 23.80 -0.27
C LYS A 8 49.00 24.54 0.00
N TRP A 9 48.65 24.62 1.28
CA TRP A 9 47.67 25.53 1.86
C TRP A 9 48.47 26.77 2.27
N GLU A 10 48.11 27.94 1.77
CA GLU A 10 48.64 29.21 2.26
C GLU A 10 47.48 30.14 2.59
N GLU A 11 47.42 30.47 3.88
CA GLU A 11 46.44 31.31 4.53
C GLU A 11 46.76 32.78 4.21
N LYS A 12 45.84 33.48 3.55
CA LYS A 12 45.89 34.96 3.49
C LYS A 12 44.49 35.54 3.55
N ALA A 13 44.03 35.73 4.78
CA ALA A 13 42.89 36.59 5.09
C ALA A 13 43.40 38.02 5.31
N GLU A 14 43.11 38.93 4.38
CA GLU A 14 43.09 40.36 4.65
C GLU A 14 41.87 41.02 3.97
N GLY A 15 40.96 41.47 4.83
CA GLY A 15 40.21 42.71 4.68
C GLY A 15 39.41 42.96 3.42
N MET A 16 38.11 42.64 3.42
CA MET A 16 37.07 43.53 2.89
C MET A 16 35.73 43.15 3.51
N GLY A 17 35.21 44.02 4.38
CA GLY A 17 33.87 43.91 4.92
C GLY A 17 32.82 44.17 3.84
N MET A 18 31.94 43.19 3.61
CA MET A 18 30.63 43.40 2.99
C MET A 18 29.58 42.49 3.64
N PRO A 19 28.33 42.94 3.79
CA PRO A 19 27.30 42.23 4.53
C PRO A 19 26.67 41.09 3.72
N CYS A 20 26.39 39.98 4.40
CA CYS A 20 25.38 38.96 4.11
C CYS A 20 25.10 38.55 2.64
N GLY A 21 25.76 37.47 2.20
CA GLY A 21 25.07 36.31 1.63
C GLY A 21 24.38 36.43 0.28
N VAL A 22 25.16 36.56 -0.80
CA VAL A 22 24.79 36.08 -2.14
C VAL A 22 25.88 35.12 -2.61
N LEU A 23 25.56 33.83 -2.75
CA LEU A 23 26.46 32.83 -3.30
C LEU A 23 26.50 33.02 -4.84
N SER A 24 27.54 33.67 -5.36
CA SER A 24 27.70 33.89 -6.80
C SER A 24 28.64 32.81 -7.37
N ILE A 25 28.08 31.81 -8.06
CA ILE A 25 28.86 30.82 -8.81
C ILE A 25 29.20 31.44 -10.18
N LYS A 26 30.47 31.79 -10.38
CA LYS A 26 30.99 32.31 -11.65
C LYS A 26 31.34 31.12 -12.56
N LEU A 27 30.44 30.77 -13.48
CA LEU A 27 30.73 29.83 -14.56
C LEU A 27 31.62 30.51 -15.60
N LEU A 28 32.89 30.09 -15.66
CA LEU A 28 33.78 30.38 -16.78
C LEU A 28 33.44 29.42 -17.93
N GLY A 29 32.89 29.96 -19.01
CA GLY A 29 32.66 29.26 -20.28
C GLY A 29 31.22 29.33 -20.75
N ALA A 30 30.86 30.44 -21.41
CA ALA A 30 29.59 30.58 -22.11
C ALA A 30 29.78 30.26 -23.60
N SER A 31 28.94 29.38 -24.15
CA SER A 31 28.18 29.73 -25.34
C SER A 31 26.75 29.17 -25.25
N SER A 32 25.80 30.11 -25.32
CA SER A 32 24.41 29.95 -25.78
C SER A 32 23.35 29.30 -24.88
N GLN A 33 22.64 30.20 -24.18
CA GLN A 33 21.17 30.31 -23.99
C GLN A 33 20.36 29.10 -23.45
N HIS A 34 19.97 29.18 -22.17
CA HIS A 34 18.56 29.15 -21.72
C HIS A 34 18.46 29.58 -20.23
N TYR A 35 17.62 30.57 -19.93
CA TYR A 35 17.31 31.04 -18.57
C TYR A 35 16.21 30.17 -17.95
N LEU A 36 16.37 29.74 -16.70
CA LEU A 36 15.30 29.20 -15.86
C LEU A 36 15.14 30.08 -14.60
N LEU A 37 13.95 30.65 -14.42
CA LEU A 37 13.54 31.37 -13.21
C LEU A 37 13.28 30.39 -12.07
N LEU A 38 13.97 30.54 -10.94
CA LEU A 38 13.60 29.94 -9.66
C LEU A 38 13.13 31.05 -8.70
N SER A 39 11.87 30.94 -8.28
CA SER A 39 11.20 31.82 -7.33
C SER A 39 11.82 31.70 -5.93
N THR A 40 12.19 32.84 -5.35
CA THR A 40 12.71 32.98 -3.99
C THR A 40 11.58 33.06 -2.96
N LEU A 41 11.61 32.23 -1.92
CA LEU A 41 10.87 32.44 -0.65
C LEU A 41 11.90 32.68 0.48
N PRO A 42 11.67 33.62 1.41
CA PRO A 42 12.65 33.97 2.44
C PRO A 42 12.60 33.02 3.65
N PHE A 43 13.78 32.65 4.17
CA PHE A 43 13.96 31.90 5.42
C PHE A 43 13.61 32.75 6.66
N THR A 44 13.12 32.11 7.72
CA THR A 44 12.77 32.78 8.99
C THR A 44 13.98 33.02 9.88
N ARG A 45 13.93 34.02 10.78
CA ARG A 45 15.01 34.39 11.72
C ARG A 45 15.50 33.25 12.62
N ALA A 46 14.67 32.22 12.84
CA ALA A 46 15.05 31.03 13.61
C ALA A 46 16.02 30.13 12.83
N GLN A 47 15.85 30.01 11.51
CA GLN A 47 16.72 29.20 10.65
C GLN A 47 18.10 29.87 10.44
N GLN A 48 18.15 31.20 10.42
CA GLN A 48 19.42 31.95 10.37
C GLN A 48 20.25 31.79 11.66
N ARG A 49 19.60 31.70 12.84
CA ARG A 49 20.31 31.46 14.11
C ARG A 49 20.91 30.06 14.21
N PHE A 50 20.22 29.05 13.67
CA PHE A 50 20.70 27.66 13.67
C PHE A 50 21.91 27.47 12.75
N ILE A 51 21.90 28.09 11.56
CA ILE A 51 23.02 28.02 10.61
C ILE A 51 24.25 28.76 11.17
N SER A 52 24.05 29.89 11.85
CA SER A 52 25.16 30.65 12.47
C SER A 52 25.85 29.90 13.62
N GLN A 53 25.19 28.94 14.27
CA GLN A 53 25.75 28.18 15.38
C GLN A 53 26.51 26.92 14.92
N CYS A 54 26.24 26.43 13.70
CA CYS A 54 26.88 25.23 13.15
C CYS A 54 28.19 25.52 12.39
N LEU A 55 28.55 26.79 12.20
CA LEU A 55 29.73 27.23 11.42
C LEU A 55 30.93 27.66 12.29
N LEU A 56 30.89 27.44 13.61
CA LEU A 56 32.02 27.77 14.49
C LEU A 56 33.08 26.65 14.49
N PRO A 57 34.37 26.96 14.35
CA PRO A 57 35.46 25.98 14.44
C PRO A 57 35.58 25.42 15.88
N PRO A 58 36.13 24.19 16.04
CA PRO A 58 36.17 23.50 17.32
C PRO A 58 37.13 24.23 18.27
N GLY A 59 36.57 24.90 19.28
CA GLY A 59 37.32 25.69 20.27
C GLY A 59 36.50 26.78 20.96
N ASN A 60 35.37 27.21 20.37
CA ASN A 60 34.50 28.27 20.91
C ASN A 60 33.02 27.84 21.08
N GLN A 61 32.76 26.63 21.58
CA GLN A 61 31.43 26.28 22.10
C GLN A 61 31.36 26.60 23.60
N PRO A 62 30.35 27.35 24.09
CA PRO A 62 30.22 27.64 25.51
C PRO A 62 29.91 26.37 26.31
N GLU A 63 30.66 26.17 27.40
CA GLU A 63 30.41 25.14 28.43
C GLU A 63 29.00 25.29 29.01
N LEU A 64 28.07 24.41 28.63
CA LEU A 64 26.77 24.36 29.29
C LEU A 64 26.15 22.96 29.30
N TRP A 65 26.96 21.92 29.52
CA TRP A 65 26.48 20.61 29.98
C TRP A 65 27.59 19.93 30.79
N ARG A 66 27.64 20.20 32.10
CA ARG A 66 28.33 19.36 33.09
C ARG A 66 27.27 18.73 33.97
N GLU A 67 27.36 17.41 34.09
CA GLU A 67 26.44 16.49 34.77
C GLU A 67 26.02 16.93 36.18
N ARG A 68 24.76 16.65 36.52
CA ARG A 68 24.42 16.25 37.89
C ARG A 68 23.35 15.16 37.87
N LYS A 69 23.75 13.97 38.32
CA LYS A 69 22.88 12.88 38.75
C LYS A 69 22.21 13.27 40.07
N ASP A 70 21.07 12.60 40.31
CA ASP A 70 20.34 12.47 41.58
C ASP A 70 19.43 13.66 41.96
N GLU A 71 18.12 13.50 41.71
CA GLU A 71 17.04 13.65 42.71
C GLU A 71 15.66 13.57 42.03
N TRP A 72 14.83 12.63 42.49
CA TRP A 72 13.40 12.59 42.19
C TRP A 72 12.67 13.50 43.17
N THR A 73 12.11 14.61 42.70
CA THR A 73 11.13 15.38 43.49
C THR A 73 10.07 16.00 42.60
N VAL A 74 8.84 15.58 42.86
CA VAL A 74 7.59 16.13 42.34
C VAL A 74 7.44 17.57 42.81
N PHE A 75 7.19 18.51 41.90
CA PHE A 75 6.57 19.80 42.22
C PHE A 75 5.51 20.13 41.17
N GLY A 76 4.26 20.06 41.62
CA GLY A 76 3.15 20.76 40.98
C GLY A 76 3.26 22.25 41.22
N CYS A 77 2.84 23.04 40.24
CA CYS A 77 2.58 24.47 40.42
C CYS A 77 1.16 24.77 39.95
N CYS A 78 0.41 25.39 40.85
CA CYS A 78 -0.99 25.76 40.74
C CYS A 78 -1.24 26.88 39.72
N ALA A 79 -2.39 26.75 39.06
CA ALA A 79 -3.41 27.76 38.74
C ALA A 79 -3.00 29.20 38.37
N GLY A 80 -3.37 29.58 37.14
CA GLY A 80 -3.63 30.95 36.71
C GLY A 80 -4.45 30.94 35.42
N ASP A 81 -5.63 31.55 35.47
CA ASP A 81 -6.79 31.42 34.58
C ASP A 81 -6.62 31.85 33.10
N ALA A 82 -7.18 31.06 32.15
CA ALA A 82 -7.74 31.49 30.85
C ALA A 82 -8.39 30.30 30.09
N PRO A 83 -9.38 30.53 29.19
CA PRO A 83 -10.58 29.69 29.13
C PRO A 83 -10.51 28.45 28.23
N SER A 84 -11.40 27.51 28.57
CA SER A 84 -11.79 26.29 27.88
C SER A 84 -11.86 26.41 26.34
N GLY A 85 -11.12 25.56 25.63
CA GLY A 85 -11.29 25.44 24.18
C GLY A 85 -10.43 24.37 23.50
N ARG A 86 -11.11 23.31 23.05
CA ARG A 86 -10.69 22.26 22.10
C ARG A 86 -9.76 21.17 22.64
N LEU A 87 -10.42 20.14 23.18
CA LEU A 87 -10.00 18.75 23.02
C LEU A 87 -9.64 18.51 21.55
N TRP A 88 -8.42 18.06 21.29
CA TRP A 88 -8.01 17.54 20.00
C TRP A 88 -8.97 16.43 19.57
N LYS A 89 -9.72 16.67 18.49
CA LYS A 89 -10.50 15.64 17.81
C LYS A 89 -9.61 15.00 16.76
N ASP A 90 -9.63 13.67 16.71
CA ASP A 90 -9.04 12.92 15.61
C ASP A 90 -9.59 13.44 14.26
N PRO A 91 -8.73 13.74 13.27
CA PRO A 91 -9.17 14.16 11.95
C PRO A 91 -9.82 13.03 11.14
N CYS A 92 -9.64 11.79 11.59
CA CYS A 92 -10.14 10.58 10.95
C CYS A 92 -11.25 10.01 11.82
N GLY A 93 -12.48 10.44 11.58
CA GLY A 93 -13.61 10.06 12.44
C GLY A 93 -13.93 8.57 12.36
N ASP A 94 -13.67 7.85 13.44
CA ASP A 94 -14.33 6.58 13.72
C ASP A 94 -15.76 6.85 14.20
N LYS A 95 -16.74 6.63 13.30
CA LYS A 95 -18.13 6.43 13.71
C LYS A 95 -18.47 4.95 13.62
N ALA A 96 -17.94 4.18 14.58
CA ALA A 96 -18.41 2.84 14.90
C ALA A 96 -18.05 2.53 16.36
N GLY A 97 -18.96 2.82 17.29
CA GLY A 97 -18.74 2.47 18.69
C GLY A 97 -19.57 3.26 19.69
N GLU A 98 -20.90 3.28 19.54
CA GLU A 98 -21.78 3.80 20.58
C GLU A 98 -22.95 2.84 20.82
N ALA A 99 -22.64 1.72 21.45
CA ALA A 99 -23.60 0.85 22.16
C ALA A 99 -22.85 -0.22 22.99
N ALA A 100 -22.04 0.17 23.97
CA ALA A 100 -21.58 -0.73 25.04
C ALA A 100 -21.00 0.06 26.22
N LEU A 101 -21.86 0.81 26.92
CA LEU A 101 -21.52 1.39 28.23
C LEU A 101 -22.79 1.37 29.09
N ARG A 102 -23.13 0.19 29.59
CA ARG A 102 -23.87 0.06 30.86
C ARG A 102 -23.00 -0.73 31.82
N GLY A 103 -22.68 -0.06 32.93
CA GLY A 103 -21.69 -0.48 33.90
C GLY A 103 -22.06 -1.77 34.63
N PHE A 104 -21.01 -2.51 34.97
CA PHE A 104 -21.04 -3.48 36.04
C PHE A 104 -20.94 -2.74 37.38
N ALA A 105 -22.05 -2.66 38.09
CA ALA A 105 -22.06 -2.42 39.53
C ALA A 105 -22.35 -3.77 40.20
N GLY A 106 -21.46 -4.16 41.12
CA GLY A 106 -21.48 -5.46 41.77
C GLY A 106 -22.68 -5.66 42.68
N LEU A 107 -22.98 -6.93 42.97
CA LEU A 107 -23.79 -7.33 44.11
C LEU A 107 -23.42 -8.75 44.56
N SER A 108 -23.51 -8.88 45.88
CA SER A 108 -22.99 -9.89 46.79
C SER A 108 -23.68 -11.26 46.68
N MET A 109 -22.94 -12.29 47.07
CA MET A 109 -23.46 -13.64 47.34
C MET A 109 -24.38 -13.69 48.56
N ALA A 110 -25.46 -14.48 48.47
CA ALA A 110 -25.94 -15.42 49.49
C ALA A 110 -27.06 -16.33 48.92
N PRO A 111 -27.31 -17.53 49.47
CA PRO A 111 -27.90 -18.68 48.75
C PRO A 111 -29.33 -19.05 49.23
N ALA A 112 -30.09 -19.80 48.42
CA ALA A 112 -31.03 -20.85 48.90
C ALA A 112 -31.82 -21.57 47.77
N GLN A 113 -31.72 -22.90 47.78
CA GLN A 113 -32.77 -23.93 47.62
C GLN A 113 -33.48 -24.16 46.27
N GLY A 114 -33.46 -25.43 45.85
CA GLY A 114 -34.03 -25.97 44.62
C GLY A 114 -35.54 -26.26 44.67
N PRO A 115 -36.11 -26.75 43.55
CA PRO A 115 -37.54 -26.84 43.32
C PRO A 115 -38.13 -28.20 43.73
N PRO A 116 -39.46 -28.32 43.68
CA PRO A 116 -40.01 -29.47 42.97
C PRO A 116 -41.18 -29.13 42.03
N ASP A 117 -41.37 -30.08 41.12
CA ASP A 117 -42.25 -30.18 39.97
C ASP A 117 -43.76 -30.10 40.27
N GLN A 118 -44.58 -29.68 39.28
CA GLN A 118 -45.74 -30.41 38.73
C GLN A 118 -46.64 -29.50 37.87
N GLU A 119 -46.76 -29.83 36.58
CA GLU A 119 -47.93 -29.61 35.70
C GLU A 119 -48.90 -30.81 35.85
N PRO A 120 -50.09 -30.91 35.20
CA PRO A 120 -50.88 -29.91 34.42
C PRO A 120 -52.39 -29.90 34.79
N GLU A 121 -53.17 -28.90 34.36
CA GLU A 121 -54.61 -29.11 34.08
C GLU A 121 -55.04 -28.35 32.82
N GLU A 122 -55.70 -29.08 31.92
CA GLU A 122 -56.40 -28.61 30.72
C GLU A 122 -57.73 -27.93 31.11
N GLU A 123 -58.07 -26.81 30.46
CA GLU A 123 -59.48 -26.47 30.28
C GLU A 123 -59.73 -25.78 28.93
N ILE A 124 -60.69 -26.34 28.21
CA ILE A 124 -61.20 -25.97 26.89
C ILE A 124 -62.24 -24.88 27.06
N THR A 125 -62.19 -23.77 26.31
CA THR A 125 -63.41 -23.04 25.91
C THR A 125 -63.20 -22.26 24.60
N MET A 126 -64.31 -22.13 23.88
CA MET A 126 -64.45 -21.75 22.48
C MET A 126 -64.36 -20.26 22.18
N GLU A 127 -64.07 -20.00 20.90
CA GLU A 127 -64.25 -18.82 20.05
C GLU A 127 -64.96 -17.58 20.64
N ASP A 128 -64.34 -16.41 20.44
CA ASP A 128 -65.05 -15.28 19.84
C ASP A 128 -64.08 -14.35 19.10
N SER A 129 -64.38 -14.04 17.83
CA SER A 129 -63.69 -13.00 17.06
C SER A 129 -64.42 -11.68 17.21
N PRO A 130 -63.70 -10.55 17.27
CA PRO A 130 -64.14 -9.43 16.45
C PRO A 130 -63.00 -8.80 15.64
N THR A 131 -63.32 -8.62 14.37
CA THR A 131 -62.58 -7.93 13.34
C THR A 131 -62.34 -6.46 13.69
N MET A 132 -61.08 -6.00 13.78
CA MET A 132 -60.71 -4.60 13.50
C MET A 132 -59.26 -4.44 13.00
N VAL A 133 -59.16 -3.91 11.77
CA VAL A 133 -58.23 -2.87 11.30
C VAL A 133 -56.72 -3.15 11.33
N LYS A 134 -56.26 -3.70 10.20
CA LYS A 134 -55.04 -3.39 9.42
C LYS A 134 -53.94 -2.51 10.08
N MET A 135 -52.77 -3.11 10.31
CA MET A 135 -51.46 -2.42 10.29
C MET A 135 -50.43 -3.36 9.65
N ASP A 136 -50.15 -3.15 8.37
CA ASP A 136 -49.08 -3.84 7.64
C ASP A 136 -47.73 -3.44 8.25
N GLN A 137 -47.12 -4.32 9.04
CA GLN A 137 -45.72 -4.21 9.41
C GLN A 137 -44.92 -5.11 8.47
N GLY A 138 -44.65 -4.55 7.28
CA GLY A 138 -43.82 -5.18 6.27
C GLY A 138 -42.37 -5.31 6.75
N GLU A 139 -42.03 -6.47 7.30
CA GLU A 139 -40.66 -6.93 7.33
C GLU A 139 -40.19 -7.09 5.88
N ASN A 140 -39.31 -6.20 5.43
CA ASN A 140 -38.57 -6.32 4.18
C ASN A 140 -37.59 -7.49 4.30
N GLN A 141 -38.09 -8.72 4.21
CA GLN A 141 -37.28 -9.87 3.85
C GLN A 141 -36.79 -9.66 2.42
N VAL A 142 -35.48 -9.40 2.29
CA VAL A 142 -34.81 -9.27 1.00
C VAL A 142 -34.88 -10.63 0.30
N LEU A 143 -35.86 -10.78 -0.58
CA LEU A 143 -35.95 -11.92 -1.50
C LEU A 143 -34.70 -11.96 -2.39
N PRO A 144 -33.96 -13.08 -2.45
CA PRO A 144 -32.81 -13.20 -3.32
C PRO A 144 -33.28 -13.21 -4.79
N SER A 145 -32.70 -12.33 -5.60
CA SER A 145 -33.01 -12.19 -7.02
C SER A 145 -32.90 -13.52 -7.80
N PRO A 146 -33.76 -13.84 -8.78
CA PRO A 146 -33.88 -15.18 -9.39
C PRO A 146 -32.80 -15.51 -10.44
N ARG A 147 -31.63 -14.87 -10.40
CA ARG A 147 -30.57 -15.00 -11.43
C ARG A 147 -29.25 -15.58 -10.93
N ARG A 148 -29.21 -16.24 -9.76
CA ARG A 148 -28.03 -16.99 -9.30
C ARG A 148 -28.06 -18.42 -9.87
N ARG A 149 -27.79 -18.58 -11.16
CA ARG A 149 -27.63 -19.90 -11.81
C ARG A 149 -26.40 -20.61 -11.21
N TYR A 150 -26.63 -21.73 -10.53
CA TYR A 150 -25.76 -22.90 -10.34
C TYR A 150 -24.24 -22.69 -10.14
N LEU A 151 -23.83 -21.69 -9.37
CA LEU A 151 -22.52 -21.76 -8.74
C LEU A 151 -22.61 -22.77 -7.58
N PRO A 152 -21.76 -23.80 -7.51
CA PRO A 152 -21.74 -24.72 -6.39
C PRO A 152 -21.64 -23.90 -5.10
N LYS A 153 -22.47 -24.20 -4.08
CA LYS A 153 -22.49 -23.44 -2.81
C LYS A 153 -21.07 -23.25 -2.23
N ALA A 154 -20.22 -24.27 -2.36
CA ALA A 154 -18.82 -24.23 -1.96
C ALA A 154 -18.00 -23.11 -2.63
N LEU A 155 -18.24 -22.79 -3.91
CA LEU A 155 -17.49 -21.72 -4.59
C LEU A 155 -17.81 -20.34 -3.99
N GLY A 156 -19.04 -20.13 -3.52
CA GLY A 156 -19.44 -18.87 -2.87
C GLY A 156 -18.68 -18.58 -1.56
N TYR A 157 -18.22 -19.60 -0.85
CA TYR A 157 -17.45 -19.44 0.40
C TYR A 157 -15.99 -19.05 0.18
N VAL A 158 -15.44 -19.34 -1.01
CA VAL A 158 -14.02 -19.14 -1.34
C VAL A 158 -13.78 -17.92 -2.24
N THR A 159 -14.83 -17.35 -2.84
CA THR A 159 -14.75 -16.15 -3.69
C THR A 159 -14.77 -14.84 -2.91
N GLY A 160 -14.35 -13.74 -3.55
CA GLY A 160 -14.30 -12.41 -2.96
C GLY A 160 -13.42 -12.34 -1.71
N ASP A 161 -13.84 -11.55 -0.72
CA ASP A 161 -13.07 -11.32 0.51
C ASP A 161 -13.20 -12.43 1.58
N MET A 162 -13.96 -13.49 1.30
CA MET A 162 -14.26 -14.57 2.26
C MET A 162 -14.74 -14.06 3.63
N LYS A 163 -15.70 -13.12 3.65
CA LYS A 163 -16.22 -12.47 4.87
C LYS A 163 -16.82 -13.45 5.88
N GLU A 164 -17.49 -14.51 5.40
CA GLU A 164 -18.07 -15.55 6.26
C GLU A 164 -16.98 -16.36 6.98
N PHE A 165 -15.90 -16.71 6.29
CA PHE A 165 -14.74 -17.37 6.90
C PHE A 165 -14.07 -16.46 7.93
N ALA A 166 -13.88 -15.18 7.62
CA ALA A 166 -13.33 -14.21 8.57
C ALA A 166 -14.21 -14.07 9.82
N SER A 167 -15.54 -14.08 9.67
CA SER A 167 -16.48 -14.04 10.80
C SER A 167 -16.37 -15.29 11.66
N TRP A 168 -16.31 -16.47 11.04
CA TRP A 168 -16.16 -17.75 11.74
C TRP A 168 -14.83 -17.85 12.50
N LEU A 169 -13.78 -17.18 12.01
CA LEU A 169 -12.43 -17.23 12.58
C LEU A 169 -12.28 -16.38 13.84
N LYS A 170 -13.18 -15.41 14.11
CA LYS A 170 -13.09 -14.49 15.26
C LYS A 170 -13.04 -15.21 16.61
N ASP A 171 -13.75 -16.33 16.73
CA ASP A 171 -13.84 -17.12 17.96
C ASP A 171 -12.85 -18.29 17.99
N LYS A 172 -11.87 -18.31 17.08
CA LYS A 172 -10.86 -19.38 16.95
C LYS A 172 -9.52 -18.95 17.56
N PRO A 173 -8.58 -19.89 17.82
CA PRO A 173 -7.28 -19.58 18.39
C PRO A 173 -6.54 -18.45 17.65
N GLN A 174 -5.87 -17.58 18.40
CA GLN A 174 -5.14 -16.42 17.87
C GLN A 174 -4.10 -16.80 16.80
N VAL A 175 -3.49 -17.98 16.90
CA VAL A 175 -2.54 -18.48 15.89
C VAL A 175 -3.21 -18.66 14.53
N LEU A 176 -4.44 -19.17 14.49
CA LEU A 176 -5.17 -19.33 13.22
C LEU A 176 -5.60 -17.98 12.65
N GLN A 177 -6.02 -17.04 13.49
CA GLN A 177 -6.30 -15.67 13.08
C GLN A 177 -5.06 -15.01 12.48
N PHE A 178 -3.91 -15.16 13.14
CA PHE A 178 -2.65 -14.62 12.67
C PHE A 178 -2.23 -15.19 11.30
N VAL A 179 -2.38 -16.50 11.09
CA VAL A 179 -2.11 -17.14 9.79
C VAL A 179 -3.04 -16.59 8.70
N ASP A 180 -4.33 -16.39 8.98
CA ASP A 180 -5.26 -15.75 8.05
C ASP A 180 -4.83 -14.32 7.69
N TRP A 181 -4.41 -13.52 8.68
CA TRP A 181 -3.93 -12.15 8.44
C TRP A 181 -2.67 -12.12 7.56
N VAL A 182 -1.74 -13.06 7.77
CA VAL A 182 -0.54 -13.21 6.94
C VAL A 182 -0.90 -13.60 5.50
N LEU A 183 -1.78 -14.59 5.31
CA LEU A 183 -2.20 -15.03 3.98
C LEU A 183 -2.97 -13.93 3.23
N ARG A 184 -3.87 -13.22 3.91
CA ARG A 184 -4.52 -12.01 3.36
C ARG A 184 -3.49 -10.93 3.04
N GLY A 185 -2.48 -10.76 3.89
CA GLY A 185 -1.37 -9.85 3.65
C GLY A 185 -0.58 -10.18 2.39
N ILE A 186 -0.36 -11.46 2.09
CA ILE A 186 0.28 -11.88 0.84
C ILE A 186 -0.62 -11.53 -0.35
N SER A 187 -1.93 -11.83 -0.30
CA SER A 187 -2.85 -11.54 -1.40
C SER A 187 -3.12 -10.05 -1.63
N GLN A 188 -2.98 -9.22 -0.58
CA GLN A 188 -3.26 -7.78 -0.65
C GLN A 188 -2.27 -7.01 -1.54
N VAL A 189 -1.14 -7.59 -1.93
CA VAL A 189 -0.22 -7.00 -2.91
C VAL A 189 -0.94 -6.71 -4.23
N VAL A 190 -1.93 -7.54 -4.59
CA VAL A 190 -2.81 -7.36 -5.77
C VAL A 190 -4.22 -6.91 -5.38
N PHE A 191 -4.37 -6.25 -4.22
CA PHE A 191 -5.62 -5.72 -3.65
C PHE A 191 -6.66 -6.79 -3.26
N VAL A 192 -6.26 -8.05 -3.10
CA VAL A 192 -7.16 -9.15 -2.74
C VAL A 192 -7.08 -9.41 -1.23
N SER A 193 -8.23 -9.46 -0.55
CA SER A 193 -8.33 -9.90 0.85
C SER A 193 -8.87 -11.34 0.92
N ASN A 194 -8.09 -12.32 0.47
CA ASN A 194 -8.54 -13.72 0.40
C ASN A 194 -7.40 -14.67 0.79
N PRO A 195 -7.51 -15.43 1.90
CA PRO A 195 -6.43 -16.30 2.36
C PRO A 195 -6.13 -17.45 1.38
N ILE A 196 -7.13 -17.95 0.63
CA ILE A 196 -6.90 -19.01 -0.37
C ILE A 196 -6.15 -18.45 -1.57
N SER A 197 -6.49 -17.26 -2.04
CA SER A 197 -5.67 -16.54 -3.04
C SER A 197 -4.24 -16.33 -2.52
N GLY A 198 -4.08 -16.01 -1.22
CA GLY A 198 -2.77 -15.91 -0.56
C GLY A 198 -1.96 -17.21 -0.60
N ILE A 199 -2.61 -18.36 -0.35
CA ILE A 199 -1.97 -19.69 -0.48
C ILE A 199 -1.55 -19.96 -1.93
N LEU A 200 -2.41 -19.67 -2.90
CA LEU A 200 -2.08 -19.86 -4.33
C LEU A 200 -0.91 -18.97 -4.75
N ILE A 201 -0.88 -17.72 -4.29
CA ILE A 201 0.27 -16.82 -4.52
C ILE A 201 1.52 -17.37 -3.86
N LEU A 202 1.45 -17.88 -2.63
CA LEU A 202 2.60 -18.51 -1.98
C LEU A 202 3.11 -19.73 -2.75
N VAL A 203 2.22 -20.56 -3.30
CA VAL A 203 2.60 -21.67 -4.19
C VAL A 203 3.30 -21.13 -5.45
N GLY A 204 2.79 -20.08 -6.07
CA GLY A 204 3.45 -19.44 -7.22
C GLY A 204 4.85 -18.90 -6.87
N LEU A 205 5.02 -18.30 -5.69
CA LEU A 205 6.32 -17.85 -5.18
C LEU A 205 7.28 -19.02 -4.93
N LEU A 206 6.79 -20.16 -4.42
CA LEU A 206 7.59 -21.38 -4.26
C LEU A 206 8.01 -21.97 -5.61
N VAL A 207 7.14 -21.93 -6.63
CA VAL A 207 7.44 -22.34 -8.01
C VAL A 207 8.49 -21.43 -8.64
N GLN A 208 8.47 -20.13 -8.32
CA GLN A 208 9.50 -19.19 -8.76
C GLN A 208 10.82 -19.49 -8.05
N ASN A 209 10.84 -19.35 -6.73
CA ASN A 209 12.03 -19.51 -5.91
C ASN A 209 11.65 -19.61 -4.41
N PRO A 210 11.90 -20.76 -3.75
CA PRO A 210 11.61 -20.93 -2.32
C PRO A 210 12.31 -19.93 -1.40
N TRP A 211 13.50 -19.45 -1.78
CA TRP A 211 14.21 -18.41 -1.02
C TRP A 211 13.45 -17.07 -1.03
N TRP A 212 12.85 -16.71 -2.16
CA TRP A 212 12.07 -15.47 -2.28
C TRP A 212 10.76 -15.59 -1.50
N ALA A 213 10.09 -16.75 -1.60
CA ALA A 213 8.90 -17.06 -0.82
C ALA A 213 9.17 -16.94 0.69
N LEU A 214 10.29 -17.50 1.18
CA LEU A 214 10.69 -17.39 2.57
C LEU A 214 10.88 -15.94 3.02
N ASN A 215 11.65 -15.14 2.27
CA ASN A 215 11.89 -13.73 2.63
C ASN A 215 10.60 -12.90 2.60
N GLY A 216 9.71 -13.17 1.63
CA GLY A 216 8.37 -12.58 1.58
C GLY A 216 7.55 -12.91 2.83
N CYS A 217 7.45 -14.19 3.20
CA CYS A 217 6.73 -14.63 4.39
C CYS A 217 7.30 -14.03 5.68
N VAL A 218 8.64 -14.01 5.83
CA VAL A 218 9.31 -13.37 6.97
C VAL A 218 8.92 -11.90 7.04
N GLY A 219 8.97 -11.18 5.92
CA GLY A 219 8.56 -9.78 5.88
C GLY A 219 7.11 -9.58 6.30
N THR A 220 6.17 -10.36 5.75
CA THR A 220 4.74 -10.29 6.10
C THR A 220 4.52 -10.52 7.60
N VAL A 221 5.13 -11.57 8.17
CA VAL A 221 5.02 -11.92 9.60
C VAL A 221 5.57 -10.80 10.47
N ILE A 222 6.79 -10.30 10.20
CA ILE A 222 7.43 -9.25 11.00
C ILE A 222 6.62 -7.95 10.94
N SER A 223 6.12 -7.56 9.77
CA SER A 223 5.30 -6.35 9.62
C SER A 223 3.95 -6.48 10.34
N THR A 224 3.33 -7.65 10.28
CA THR A 224 2.06 -7.92 10.98
C THR A 224 2.26 -7.86 12.50
N LEU A 225 3.32 -8.50 13.01
CA LEU A 225 3.70 -8.41 14.43
C LEU A 225 4.03 -6.97 14.84
N THR A 226 4.74 -6.22 14.01
CA THR A 226 5.07 -4.82 14.29
C THR A 226 3.82 -3.95 14.33
N ALA A 227 2.85 -4.17 13.44
CA ALA A 227 1.57 -3.46 13.48
C ALA A 227 0.76 -3.78 14.74
N LEU A 228 0.82 -5.02 15.23
CA LEU A 228 0.22 -5.42 16.51
C LEU A 228 0.90 -4.72 17.70
N LEU A 229 2.24 -4.65 17.69
CA LEU A 229 3.04 -3.96 18.71
C LEU A 229 2.80 -2.45 18.72
N LEU A 230 2.63 -1.83 17.56
CA LEU A 230 2.32 -0.41 17.39
C LEU A 230 0.82 -0.10 17.55
N ALA A 231 0.02 -1.06 18.04
CA ALA A 231 -1.42 -0.93 18.28
C ALA A 231 -2.19 -0.34 17.08
N GLN A 232 -1.83 -0.74 15.86
CA GLN A 232 -2.53 -0.32 14.64
C GLN A 232 -3.95 -0.90 14.58
N ASP A 233 -4.81 -0.29 13.77
CA ASP A 233 -6.21 -0.72 13.61
C ASP A 233 -6.30 -2.23 13.30
N ARG A 234 -7.07 -2.93 14.14
CA ARG A 234 -7.28 -4.37 14.08
C ARG A 234 -8.03 -4.77 12.82
N SER A 235 -8.91 -3.91 12.30
CA SER A 235 -9.65 -4.21 11.07
C SER A 235 -8.72 -4.20 9.85
N ALA A 236 -7.80 -3.23 9.78
CA ALA A 236 -6.76 -3.17 8.75
C ALA A 236 -5.78 -4.35 8.84
N ILE A 237 -5.36 -4.75 10.05
CA ILE A 237 -4.53 -5.95 10.25
C ILE A 237 -5.26 -7.20 9.76
N ALA A 238 -6.51 -7.38 10.17
CA ALA A 238 -7.31 -8.55 9.81
C ALA A 238 -7.59 -8.64 8.31
N ALA A 239 -7.68 -7.50 7.62
CA ALA A 239 -7.79 -7.43 6.16
C ALA A 239 -6.45 -7.64 5.42
N GLY A 240 -5.33 -7.81 6.13
CA GLY A 240 -4.00 -7.99 5.55
C GLY A 240 -3.31 -6.70 5.10
N LEU A 241 -3.89 -5.52 5.38
CA LEU A 241 -3.36 -4.24 4.89
C LEU A 241 -2.01 -3.85 5.52
N GLN A 242 -1.62 -4.48 6.62
CA GLN A 242 -0.33 -4.27 7.28
C GLN A 242 0.76 -5.28 6.84
N GLY A 243 0.42 -6.27 6.00
CA GLY A 243 1.35 -7.32 5.58
C GLY A 243 1.96 -7.12 4.19
N TYR A 244 1.16 -6.66 3.22
CA TYR A 244 1.52 -6.73 1.80
C TYR A 244 2.75 -5.93 1.39
N ASN A 245 2.95 -4.75 1.99
CA ASN A 245 4.13 -3.93 1.72
C ASN A 245 5.42 -4.67 2.11
N ALA A 246 5.41 -5.36 3.24
CA ALA A 246 6.56 -6.12 3.70
C ALA A 246 6.74 -7.46 2.95
N THR A 247 5.66 -8.04 2.43
CA THR A 247 5.73 -9.17 1.49
C THR A 247 6.58 -8.81 0.28
N LEU A 248 6.27 -7.69 -0.39
CA LEU A 248 7.05 -7.19 -1.52
C LEU A 248 8.48 -6.84 -1.11
N LEU A 249 8.64 -6.16 0.02
CA LEU A 249 9.95 -5.75 0.51
C LEU A 249 10.88 -6.95 0.71
N GLY A 250 10.43 -7.99 1.40
CA GLY A 250 11.22 -9.21 1.62
C GLY A 250 11.59 -9.90 0.31
N ILE A 251 10.63 -10.07 -0.60
CA ILE A 251 10.89 -10.70 -1.91
C ILE A 251 11.92 -9.89 -2.71
N LEU A 252 11.71 -8.58 -2.85
CA LEU A 252 12.54 -7.75 -3.73
C LEU A 252 13.93 -7.47 -3.12
N MET A 253 14.08 -7.48 -1.78
CA MET A 253 15.40 -7.49 -1.14
C MET A 253 16.19 -8.76 -1.51
N ALA A 254 15.53 -9.91 -1.63
CA ALA A 254 16.15 -11.15 -2.12
C ALA A 254 16.45 -11.11 -3.62
N VAL A 255 15.52 -10.59 -4.44
CA VAL A 255 15.70 -10.46 -5.91
C VAL A 255 16.87 -9.53 -6.25
N PHE A 256 17.03 -8.43 -5.50
CA PHE A 256 18.06 -7.42 -5.75
C PHE A 256 19.35 -7.62 -4.95
N SER A 257 19.48 -8.69 -4.17
CA SER A 257 20.76 -9.03 -3.55
C SER A 257 21.73 -9.63 -4.56
N ASP A 258 23.00 -9.20 -4.51
CA ASP A 258 24.08 -9.76 -5.33
C ASP A 258 24.71 -11.03 -4.72
N LYS A 259 24.29 -11.41 -3.50
CA LYS A 259 24.77 -12.63 -2.81
C LYS A 259 24.05 -13.91 -3.23
N GLY A 260 22.98 -13.81 -4.02
CA GLY A 260 22.21 -14.95 -4.50
C GLY A 260 21.29 -15.61 -3.46
N ASN A 261 20.91 -16.86 -3.71
CA ASN A 261 19.96 -17.60 -2.88
C ASN A 261 20.57 -18.07 -1.56
N TYR A 262 19.74 -18.14 -0.51
CA TYR A 262 20.10 -18.67 0.82
C TYR A 262 21.26 -17.94 1.50
N PHE A 263 21.47 -16.66 1.17
CA PHE A 263 22.30 -15.77 1.98
C PHE A 263 21.55 -15.41 3.27
N TRP A 264 21.65 -16.28 4.28
CA TRP A 264 20.87 -16.21 5.53
C TRP A 264 20.97 -14.88 6.28
N TRP A 265 22.12 -14.20 6.19
CA TRP A 265 22.30 -12.88 6.77
C TRP A 265 21.28 -11.85 6.25
N LEU A 266 20.73 -12.03 5.05
CA LEU A 266 19.71 -11.15 4.47
C LEU A 266 18.43 -11.09 5.32
N LEU A 267 18.13 -12.12 6.12
CA LEU A 267 16.96 -12.11 7.01
C LEU A 267 17.01 -10.99 8.05
N PHE A 268 18.21 -10.54 8.44
CA PHE A 268 18.37 -9.41 9.37
C PHE A 268 17.85 -8.08 8.78
N PRO A 269 18.39 -7.57 7.65
CA PRO A 269 17.84 -6.38 7.05
C PRO A 269 16.40 -6.57 6.56
N VAL A 270 15.99 -7.76 6.08
CA VAL A 270 14.58 -8.01 5.73
C VAL A 270 13.67 -7.78 6.93
N SER A 271 14.01 -8.32 8.10
CA SER A 271 13.25 -8.12 9.33
C SER A 271 13.24 -6.64 9.73
N ALA A 272 14.42 -6.00 9.78
CA ALA A 272 14.54 -4.60 10.18
C ALA A 272 13.74 -3.64 9.28
N MET A 273 13.83 -3.82 7.96
CA MET A 273 13.11 -2.98 7.01
C MET A 273 11.60 -3.27 7.03
N SER A 274 11.19 -4.53 7.27
CA SER A 274 9.77 -4.89 7.41
C SER A 274 9.10 -4.25 8.62
N MET A 275 9.85 -4.01 9.71
CA MET A 275 9.34 -3.25 10.86
C MET A 275 9.01 -1.78 10.50
N THR A 276 9.60 -1.23 9.44
CA THR A 276 9.32 0.14 8.99
C THR A 276 8.04 0.25 8.17
N CYS A 277 7.54 -0.86 7.59
CA CYS A 277 6.36 -0.83 6.73
C CYS A 277 5.09 -0.32 7.43
N PRO A 278 4.74 -0.75 8.65
CA PRO A 278 3.59 -0.18 9.37
C PRO A 278 3.79 1.29 9.73
N ILE A 279 5.02 1.73 9.98
CA ILE A 279 5.36 3.13 10.28
C ILE A 279 5.09 4.00 9.06
N PHE A 280 5.63 3.63 7.89
CA PHE A 280 5.36 4.32 6.63
C PHE A 280 3.87 4.27 6.27
N SER A 281 3.22 3.12 6.44
CA SER A 281 1.79 2.96 6.16
C SER A 281 0.94 3.90 7.01
N SER A 282 1.20 3.96 8.33
CA SER A 282 0.50 4.88 9.25
C SER A 282 0.74 6.34 8.86
N ALA A 283 2.00 6.74 8.64
CA ALA A 283 2.35 8.12 8.30
C ALA A 283 1.70 8.57 6.99
N LEU A 284 1.76 7.74 5.95
CA LEU A 284 1.11 8.01 4.67
C LEU A 284 -0.41 8.03 4.80
N ASN A 285 -1.00 7.13 5.58
CA ASN A 285 -2.44 7.11 5.80
C ASN A 285 -2.92 8.40 6.49
N SER A 286 -2.18 8.93 7.48
CA SER A 286 -2.48 10.23 8.11
C SER A 286 -2.46 11.42 7.14
N LEU A 287 -1.70 11.31 6.04
CA LEU A 287 -1.70 12.31 4.98
C LEU A 287 -2.87 12.08 4.01
N PHE A 288 -3.01 10.86 3.52
CA PHE A 288 -3.90 10.52 2.40
C PHE A 288 -5.36 10.35 2.79
N CYS A 289 -5.67 10.02 4.05
CA CYS A 289 -7.04 9.89 4.52
C CYS A 289 -7.83 11.20 4.33
N LYS A 290 -7.16 12.37 4.37
CA LYS A 290 -7.77 13.68 4.12
C LYS A 290 -8.37 13.82 2.72
N TRP A 291 -7.84 13.09 1.76
CA TRP A 291 -8.34 13.03 0.38
C TRP A 291 -9.02 11.69 0.06
N ASP A 292 -9.22 10.83 1.06
CA ASP A 292 -9.78 9.48 0.92
C ASP A 292 -9.02 8.67 -0.15
N LEU A 293 -7.67 8.69 -0.05
CA LEU A 293 -6.75 7.97 -0.94
C LEU A 293 -6.05 6.81 -0.21
N PRO A 294 -5.84 5.67 -0.89
CA PRO A 294 -5.09 4.55 -0.32
C PRO A 294 -3.58 4.81 -0.36
N VAL A 295 -2.82 4.17 0.52
CA VAL A 295 -1.36 4.29 0.55
C VAL A 295 -0.65 3.47 -0.53
N PHE A 296 -1.35 2.49 -1.12
CA PHE A 296 -0.79 1.54 -2.10
C PHE A 296 0.55 0.93 -1.63
N THR A 297 1.45 0.61 -2.56
CA THR A 297 2.76 0.05 -2.26
C THR A 297 3.81 1.14 -1.98
N LEU A 298 3.42 2.38 -1.64
CA LEU A 298 4.38 3.43 -1.27
C LEU A 298 5.24 3.04 -0.06
N PRO A 299 4.71 2.44 1.03
CA PRO A 299 5.54 1.99 2.15
C PRO A 299 6.65 1.04 1.71
N PHE A 300 6.31 0.07 0.84
CA PHE A 300 7.28 -0.83 0.22
C PHE A 300 8.34 -0.08 -0.59
N ASN A 301 7.91 0.80 -1.50
CA ASN A 301 8.82 1.49 -2.41
C ASN A 301 9.79 2.44 -1.65
N MET A 302 9.30 3.13 -0.62
CA MET A 302 10.11 3.99 0.26
C MET A 302 11.13 3.15 1.04
N ALA A 303 10.69 2.07 1.69
CA ALA A 303 11.57 1.18 2.45
C ALA A 303 12.64 0.53 1.56
N LEU A 304 12.25 -0.01 0.40
CA LEU A 304 13.21 -0.67 -0.50
C LEU A 304 14.21 0.32 -1.10
N SER A 305 13.76 1.50 -1.54
CA SER A 305 14.65 2.55 -2.07
C SER A 305 15.63 3.05 -0.99
N MET A 306 15.16 3.20 0.25
CA MET A 306 16.01 3.51 1.39
C MET A 306 17.05 2.42 1.65
N TYR A 307 16.65 1.14 1.66
CA TYR A 307 17.56 0.02 1.89
C TYR A 307 18.61 -0.11 0.77
N LEU A 308 18.19 -0.09 -0.50
CA LEU A 308 19.09 -0.25 -1.64
C LEU A 308 20.03 0.94 -1.80
N SER A 309 19.62 2.16 -1.44
CA SER A 309 20.52 3.32 -1.46
C SER A 309 21.53 3.30 -0.30
N ALA A 310 21.10 2.85 0.89
CA ALA A 310 21.97 2.75 2.06
C ALA A 310 23.03 1.65 1.91
N THR A 311 22.68 0.55 1.25
CA THR A 311 23.62 -0.54 0.97
C THR A 311 24.40 -0.29 -0.31
N GLY A 312 23.71 -0.12 -1.43
CA GLY A 312 24.30 0.01 -2.75
C GLY A 312 25.02 -1.25 -3.21
N HIS A 313 25.63 -1.19 -4.40
CA HIS A 313 26.38 -2.32 -4.97
C HIS A 313 27.67 -2.64 -4.20
N TYR A 314 28.32 -1.63 -3.63
CA TYR A 314 29.65 -1.75 -3.02
C TYR A 314 29.62 -2.06 -1.51
N ASN A 315 28.46 -2.39 -0.94
CA ASN A 315 28.40 -2.76 0.47
C ASN A 315 29.18 -4.07 0.72
N PRO A 316 30.08 -4.12 1.73
CA PRO A 316 30.82 -5.35 2.03
C PRO A 316 29.93 -6.52 2.48
N PHE A 317 28.83 -6.22 3.19
CA PHE A 317 27.96 -7.24 3.79
C PHE A 317 26.76 -7.58 2.91
N PHE A 318 26.04 -6.55 2.46
CA PHE A 318 24.76 -6.65 1.76
C PHE A 318 24.81 -5.96 0.39
N PRO A 319 25.67 -6.38 -0.55
CA PRO A 319 25.75 -5.75 -1.87
C PRO A 319 24.46 -5.99 -2.65
N GLY A 320 23.92 -4.92 -3.21
CA GLY A 320 22.81 -4.97 -4.17
C GLY A 320 23.30 -5.20 -5.60
N LYS A 321 22.41 -5.68 -6.48
CA LYS A 321 22.66 -5.76 -7.92
C LYS A 321 22.95 -4.37 -8.49
N LEU A 322 23.86 -4.30 -9.45
CA LEU A 322 24.26 -3.04 -10.07
C LEU A 322 23.25 -2.61 -11.15
N PHE A 323 22.56 -1.50 -10.91
CA PHE A 323 21.71 -0.85 -11.91
C PHE A 323 22.51 0.23 -12.63
N LYS A 324 22.51 0.19 -13.97
CA LYS A 324 23.22 1.16 -14.81
C LYS A 324 22.24 1.91 -15.70
N PRO A 325 22.44 3.22 -15.94
CA PRO A 325 21.66 3.94 -16.94
C PRO A 325 21.99 3.41 -18.33
N VAL A 326 21.01 3.47 -19.23
CA VAL A 326 21.21 3.16 -20.64
C VAL A 326 22.05 4.26 -21.28
N THR A 327 23.22 3.91 -21.83
CA THR A 327 24.18 4.87 -22.44
C THR A 327 24.31 4.73 -23.96
N ALA A 328 23.66 3.74 -24.55
CA ALA A 328 23.72 3.46 -25.97
C ALA A 328 22.33 3.09 -26.50
N VAL A 329 22.10 3.37 -27.79
CA VAL A 329 20.86 2.97 -28.46
C VAL A 329 20.85 1.44 -28.59
N PRO A 330 19.79 0.74 -28.14
CA PRO A 330 19.71 -0.71 -28.28
C PRO A 330 19.59 -1.10 -29.77
N ASN A 331 20.27 -2.16 -30.16
CA ASN A 331 20.15 -2.71 -31.51
C ASN A 331 18.92 -3.63 -31.59
N ILE A 332 17.86 -3.20 -32.29
CA ILE A 332 16.58 -3.92 -32.35
C ILE A 332 16.35 -4.44 -33.76
N THR A 333 16.28 -5.76 -33.89
CA THR A 333 15.96 -6.49 -35.11
C THR A 333 14.48 -6.87 -35.10
N TRP A 334 13.62 -6.00 -35.62
CA TRP A 334 12.16 -6.21 -35.67
C TRP A 334 11.68 -7.56 -36.20
N PRO A 335 12.32 -8.20 -37.20
CA PRO A 335 11.95 -9.54 -37.64
C PRO A 335 12.11 -10.63 -36.57
N ASP A 336 12.92 -10.42 -35.53
CA ASP A 336 13.13 -11.37 -34.43
C ASP A 336 12.03 -11.31 -33.36
N LEU A 337 11.05 -10.41 -33.52
CA LEU A 337 9.90 -10.30 -32.63
C LEU A 337 9.09 -11.60 -32.66
N SER A 338 8.96 -12.24 -31.49
CA SER A 338 8.29 -13.54 -31.37
C SER A 338 6.91 -13.39 -30.75
N ALA A 339 5.87 -13.71 -31.51
CA ALA A 339 4.49 -13.72 -31.02
C ALA A 339 4.28 -14.65 -29.81
N LEU A 340 4.98 -15.78 -29.77
CA LEU A 340 4.92 -16.71 -28.64
C LEU A 340 5.55 -16.12 -27.38
N GLN A 341 6.66 -15.38 -27.52
CA GLN A 341 7.27 -14.70 -26.37
C GLN A 341 6.39 -13.55 -25.88
N LEU A 342 5.77 -12.78 -26.79
CA LEU A 342 4.79 -11.76 -26.41
C LEU A 342 3.58 -12.36 -25.67
N LEU A 343 3.10 -13.53 -26.07
CA LEU A 343 2.02 -14.21 -25.36
C LEU A 343 2.47 -14.67 -23.97
N LYS A 344 3.72 -15.12 -23.82
CA LYS A 344 4.32 -15.46 -22.50
C LYS A 344 4.55 -14.23 -21.64
N SER A 345 4.86 -13.08 -22.22
CA SER A 345 5.01 -11.81 -21.49
C SER A 345 3.76 -11.43 -20.70
N LEU A 346 2.57 -11.84 -21.13
CA LEU A 346 1.32 -11.48 -20.45
C LEU A 346 1.27 -12.02 -19.01
N PRO A 347 1.36 -13.35 -18.76
CA PRO A 347 1.44 -13.85 -17.40
C PRO A 347 2.74 -13.44 -16.70
N VAL A 348 3.87 -13.34 -17.40
CA VAL A 348 5.13 -12.89 -16.78
C VAL A 348 5.01 -11.46 -16.23
N GLY A 349 4.35 -10.56 -16.95
CA GLY A 349 4.06 -9.20 -16.47
C GLY A 349 3.22 -9.19 -15.19
N VAL A 350 2.31 -10.14 -15.00
CA VAL A 350 1.58 -10.31 -13.74
C VAL A 350 2.48 -10.93 -12.66
N GLY A 351 3.35 -11.88 -13.02
CA GLY A 351 4.37 -12.45 -12.14
C GLY A 351 5.31 -11.39 -11.56
N GLN A 352 5.73 -10.42 -12.39
CA GLN A 352 6.64 -9.35 -12.00
C GLN A 352 6.06 -8.38 -10.97
N ILE A 353 4.75 -8.44 -10.67
CA ILE A 353 4.18 -7.74 -9.51
C ILE A 353 4.91 -8.13 -8.21
N TYR A 354 5.31 -9.41 -8.10
CA TYR A 354 6.12 -9.94 -7.01
C TYR A 354 7.58 -10.17 -7.41
N GLY A 355 8.05 -9.58 -8.53
CA GLY A 355 9.42 -9.80 -9.03
C GLY A 355 9.66 -11.21 -9.59
N CYS A 356 8.62 -11.91 -10.06
CA CYS A 356 8.72 -13.26 -10.61
C CYS A 356 8.72 -13.24 -12.14
N ASP A 357 9.72 -13.86 -12.78
CA ASP A 357 9.87 -13.94 -14.24
C ASP A 357 9.37 -15.28 -14.83
N ASN A 358 8.95 -16.24 -14.01
CA ASN A 358 8.40 -17.52 -14.46
C ASN A 358 6.95 -17.35 -14.96
N PRO A 359 6.62 -17.71 -16.23
CA PRO A 359 5.26 -17.58 -16.76
C PRO A 359 4.24 -18.45 -16.01
N TRP A 360 4.64 -19.58 -15.44
CA TRP A 360 3.76 -20.44 -14.65
C TRP A 360 3.36 -19.77 -13.34
N THR A 361 4.31 -19.11 -12.67
CA THR A 361 4.04 -18.32 -11.46
C THR A 361 3.04 -17.20 -11.76
N GLY A 362 3.24 -16.46 -12.86
CA GLY A 362 2.29 -15.46 -13.32
C GLY A 362 0.89 -16.01 -13.63
N GLY A 363 0.82 -17.19 -14.25
CA GLY A 363 -0.44 -17.91 -14.47
C GLY A 363 -1.14 -18.31 -13.17
N ILE A 364 -0.40 -18.78 -12.17
CA ILE A 364 -0.93 -19.10 -10.83
C ILE A 364 -1.47 -17.83 -10.15
N PHE A 365 -0.79 -16.69 -10.27
CA PHE A 365 -1.28 -15.42 -9.72
C PHE A 365 -2.57 -14.95 -10.40
N LEU A 366 -2.70 -15.13 -11.72
CA LEU A 366 -3.96 -14.89 -12.43
C LEU A 366 -5.09 -15.80 -11.91
N VAL A 367 -4.82 -17.09 -11.65
CA VAL A 367 -5.80 -18.00 -11.04
C VAL A 367 -6.18 -17.56 -9.63
N ALA A 368 -5.22 -17.10 -8.83
CA ALA A 368 -5.48 -16.56 -7.49
C ALA A 368 -6.37 -15.31 -7.51
N LEU A 369 -6.17 -14.42 -8.49
CA LEU A 369 -7.04 -13.27 -8.76
C LEU A 369 -8.43 -13.71 -9.22
N LEU A 370 -8.50 -14.66 -10.17
CA LEU A 370 -9.75 -15.18 -10.74
C LEU A 370 -10.63 -15.81 -9.66
N LEU A 371 -10.03 -16.52 -8.70
CA LEU A 371 -10.73 -17.10 -7.56
C LEU A 371 -11.44 -16.03 -6.73
N SER A 372 -10.79 -14.89 -6.48
CA SER A 372 -11.37 -13.80 -5.71
C SER A 372 -12.36 -12.99 -6.55
N SER A 373 -11.92 -12.47 -7.70
CA SER A 373 -12.70 -11.64 -8.61
C SER A 373 -12.26 -11.85 -10.06
N PRO A 374 -13.16 -12.38 -10.92
CA PRO A 374 -12.94 -12.44 -12.37
C PRO A 374 -12.66 -11.06 -12.99
N LEU A 375 -13.29 -9.99 -12.49
CA LEU A 375 -13.05 -8.63 -13.00
C LEU A 375 -11.63 -8.13 -12.68
N MET A 376 -11.09 -8.44 -11.51
CA MET A 376 -9.69 -8.12 -11.19
C MET A 376 -8.73 -8.91 -12.07
N CYS A 377 -8.97 -10.21 -12.26
CA CYS A 377 -8.15 -11.04 -13.16
C CYS A 377 -8.15 -10.51 -14.59
N LEU A 378 -9.30 -10.09 -15.10
CA LEU A 378 -9.43 -9.51 -16.44
C LEU A 378 -8.58 -8.24 -16.58
N HIS A 379 -8.71 -7.30 -15.63
CA HIS A 379 -7.94 -6.06 -15.68
C HIS A 379 -6.44 -6.28 -15.44
N ALA A 380 -6.05 -7.28 -14.65
CA ALA A 380 -4.66 -7.68 -14.50
C ALA A 380 -4.04 -8.09 -15.84
N ALA A 381 -4.74 -8.95 -16.61
CA ALA A 381 -4.31 -9.40 -17.92
C ALA A 381 -4.31 -8.26 -18.96
N ILE A 382 -5.35 -7.43 -18.98
CA ILE A 382 -5.43 -6.26 -19.88
C ILE A 382 -4.30 -5.27 -19.59
N GLY A 383 -4.06 -4.94 -18.32
CA GLY A 383 -2.99 -4.01 -17.95
C GLY A 383 -1.61 -4.53 -18.36
N SER A 384 -1.34 -5.82 -18.14
CA SER A 384 -0.09 -6.46 -18.60
C SER A 384 0.06 -6.36 -20.13
N LEU A 385 -1.01 -6.63 -20.88
CA LEU A 385 -1.03 -6.50 -22.34
C LEU A 385 -0.80 -5.06 -22.82
N LEU A 386 -1.41 -4.07 -22.16
CA LEU A 386 -1.18 -2.65 -22.46
C LEU A 386 0.26 -2.21 -22.15
N GLY A 387 0.87 -2.80 -21.12
CA GLY A 387 2.30 -2.66 -20.85
C GLY A 387 3.16 -3.13 -22.02
N ILE A 388 2.90 -4.33 -22.53
CA ILE A 388 3.59 -4.88 -23.71
C ILE A 388 3.44 -3.93 -24.91
N ALA A 389 2.21 -3.47 -25.18
CA ALA A 389 1.94 -2.54 -26.28
C ALA A 389 2.69 -1.20 -26.12
N ALA A 390 2.78 -0.67 -24.90
CA ALA A 390 3.55 0.54 -24.60
C ALA A 390 5.07 0.33 -24.76
N GLY A 391 5.59 -0.86 -24.41
CA GLY A 391 7.00 -1.19 -24.65
C GLY A 391 7.33 -1.24 -26.13
N LEU A 392 6.47 -1.86 -26.93
CA LEU A 392 6.63 -1.92 -28.39
C LEU A 392 6.52 -0.53 -29.03
N SER A 393 5.63 0.34 -28.54
CA SER A 393 5.40 1.67 -29.13
C SER A 393 6.62 2.61 -29.02
N VAL A 394 7.48 2.41 -28.01
CA VAL A 394 8.72 3.18 -27.82
C VAL A 394 9.97 2.39 -28.20
N SER A 395 9.81 1.28 -28.92
CA SER A 395 10.93 0.42 -29.34
C SER A 395 11.79 -0.03 -28.16
N ALA A 396 11.17 -0.50 -27.08
CA ALA A 396 11.92 -1.09 -25.97
C ALA A 396 12.61 -2.40 -26.41
N PRO A 397 13.78 -2.73 -25.83
CA PRO A 397 14.41 -4.03 -26.05
C PRO A 397 13.42 -5.18 -25.80
N PHE A 398 13.35 -6.13 -26.72
CA PHE A 398 12.38 -7.24 -26.61
C PHE A 398 12.58 -8.08 -25.34
N GLU A 399 13.82 -8.20 -24.86
CA GLU A 399 14.12 -8.92 -23.61
C GLU A 399 13.40 -8.31 -22.41
N ASP A 400 13.36 -6.97 -22.27
CA ASP A 400 12.67 -6.29 -21.18
C ASP A 400 11.14 -6.54 -21.23
N ILE A 401 10.60 -6.63 -22.45
CA ILE A 401 9.18 -6.95 -22.68
C ILE A 401 8.92 -8.43 -22.35
N TYR A 402 9.80 -9.33 -22.77
CA TYR A 402 9.70 -10.79 -22.51
C TYR A 402 9.85 -11.12 -21.02
N LEU A 403 10.69 -10.39 -20.30
CA LEU A 403 10.82 -10.45 -18.84
C LEU A 403 9.65 -9.80 -18.10
N GLY A 404 8.67 -9.22 -18.80
CA GLY A 404 7.46 -8.64 -18.23
C GLY A 404 7.66 -7.31 -17.49
N LEU A 405 8.82 -6.66 -17.65
CA LEU A 405 9.16 -5.41 -16.93
C LEU A 405 8.25 -4.24 -17.31
N TRP A 406 7.60 -4.33 -18.48
CA TRP A 406 6.62 -3.35 -18.95
C TRP A 406 5.19 -3.61 -18.44
N GLY A 407 4.90 -4.82 -17.94
CA GLY A 407 3.54 -5.28 -17.68
C GLY A 407 3.06 -5.14 -16.23
N PHE A 408 3.96 -5.16 -15.23
CA PHE A 408 3.52 -5.28 -13.83
C PHE A 408 2.92 -3.99 -13.25
N ASN A 409 3.54 -2.84 -13.51
CA ASN A 409 3.03 -1.55 -13.05
C ASN A 409 1.66 -1.22 -13.68
N SER A 410 1.55 -1.43 -15.00
CA SER A 410 0.32 -1.22 -15.77
C SER A 410 -0.77 -2.22 -15.37
N SER A 411 -0.43 -3.47 -15.05
CA SER A 411 -1.35 -4.46 -14.47
C SER A 411 -1.96 -3.98 -13.16
N LEU A 412 -1.14 -3.56 -12.17
CA LEU A 412 -1.62 -3.04 -10.89
C LEU A 412 -2.51 -1.80 -11.05
N ALA A 413 -2.12 -0.85 -11.90
CA ALA A 413 -2.91 0.35 -12.16
C ALA A 413 -4.27 0.01 -12.80
N CYS A 414 -4.28 -0.95 -13.74
CA CYS A 414 -5.51 -1.38 -14.39
C CYS A 414 -6.46 -2.07 -13.41
N ILE A 415 -5.95 -2.92 -12.50
CA ILE A 415 -6.77 -3.53 -11.44
C ILE A 415 -7.34 -2.44 -10.52
N ALA A 416 -6.51 -1.48 -10.09
CA ALA A 416 -6.90 -0.43 -9.16
C ALA A 416 -8.02 0.48 -9.70
N ILE A 417 -7.90 0.96 -10.93
CA ILE A 417 -8.92 1.84 -11.56
C ILE A 417 -10.08 1.02 -12.14
N GLY A 418 -9.84 -0.22 -12.55
CA GLY A 418 -10.78 -1.12 -13.23
C GLY A 418 -11.84 -1.77 -12.33
N GLY A 419 -12.35 -1.04 -11.33
CA GLY A 419 -13.42 -1.54 -10.45
C GLY A 419 -13.10 -1.57 -8.96
N MET A 420 -11.81 -1.51 -8.57
CA MET A 420 -11.41 -1.53 -7.16
C MET A 420 -11.67 -0.18 -6.47
N PHE A 421 -10.94 0.86 -6.87
CA PHE A 421 -11.03 2.19 -6.26
C PHE A 421 -11.96 3.15 -7.03
N MET A 422 -12.35 2.77 -8.24
CA MET A 422 -13.40 3.42 -9.03
C MET A 422 -14.49 2.39 -9.32
N ALA A 423 -15.76 2.76 -9.22
CA ALA A 423 -16.84 1.84 -9.58
C ALA A 423 -16.76 1.50 -11.07
N LEU A 424 -16.78 0.21 -11.41
CA LEU A 424 -16.65 -0.22 -12.79
C LEU A 424 -17.87 0.23 -13.60
N THR A 425 -17.64 1.01 -14.64
CA THR A 425 -18.54 1.44 -15.71
C THR A 425 -17.75 1.38 -17.02
N TRP A 426 -18.38 1.57 -18.19
CA TRP A 426 -17.61 1.60 -19.43
C TRP A 426 -16.65 2.81 -19.47
N GLN A 427 -17.03 3.93 -18.83
CA GLN A 427 -16.20 5.12 -18.73
C GLN A 427 -14.98 4.88 -17.85
N THR A 428 -15.16 4.28 -16.66
CA THR A 428 -14.03 3.97 -15.77
C THR A 428 -13.18 2.82 -16.30
N HIS A 429 -13.74 1.90 -17.09
CA HIS A 429 -12.96 0.91 -17.82
C HIS A 429 -12.01 1.59 -18.82
N ILE A 430 -12.48 2.51 -19.66
CA ILE A 430 -11.61 3.29 -20.57
C ILE A 430 -10.56 4.08 -19.77
N LEU A 431 -10.96 4.68 -18.65
CA LEU A 431 -10.04 5.39 -17.76
C LEU A 431 -8.95 4.45 -17.19
N ALA A 432 -9.30 3.19 -16.88
CA ALA A 432 -8.34 2.18 -16.43
C ALA A 432 -7.35 1.79 -17.53
N LEU A 433 -7.80 1.70 -18.79
CA LEU A 433 -6.90 1.46 -19.94
C LEU A 433 -5.92 2.64 -20.12
N ALA A 434 -6.44 3.87 -20.04
CA ALA A 434 -5.61 5.08 -20.11
C ALA A 434 -4.61 5.16 -18.96
N CYS A 435 -5.03 4.82 -17.74
CA CYS A 435 -4.17 4.77 -16.57
C CYS A 435 -3.07 3.71 -16.72
N ALA A 436 -3.41 2.51 -17.21
CA ALA A 436 -2.45 1.44 -17.43
C ALA A 436 -1.37 1.83 -18.47
N LEU A 437 -1.76 2.43 -19.59
CA LEU A 437 -0.82 2.94 -20.60
C LEU A 437 0.07 4.07 -20.04
N PHE A 438 -0.53 5.05 -19.38
CA PHE A 438 0.21 6.14 -18.73
C PHE A 438 1.22 5.59 -17.72
N THR A 439 0.81 4.59 -16.93
CA THR A 439 1.63 3.94 -15.92
C THR A 439 2.82 3.20 -16.55
N ALA A 440 2.64 2.55 -17.71
CA ALA A 440 3.75 1.89 -18.42
C ALA A 440 4.82 2.90 -18.89
N TYR A 441 4.40 4.03 -19.47
CA TYR A 441 5.33 5.10 -19.88
C TYR A 441 6.01 5.77 -18.68
N LEU A 442 5.28 6.00 -17.59
CA LEU A 442 5.88 6.48 -16.35
C LEU A 442 6.86 5.45 -15.79
N GLY A 443 6.60 4.16 -16.01
CA GLY A 443 7.46 3.04 -15.65
C GLY A 443 8.86 3.13 -16.22
N VAL A 444 8.95 3.25 -17.54
CA VAL A 444 10.25 3.41 -18.22
C VAL A 444 10.92 4.74 -17.84
N SER A 445 10.15 5.82 -17.71
CA SER A 445 10.68 7.14 -17.34
C SER A 445 11.35 7.12 -15.98
N LEU A 446 10.68 6.60 -14.95
CA LEU A 446 11.25 6.48 -13.61
C LEU A 446 12.39 5.47 -13.56
N SER A 447 12.32 4.38 -14.33
CA SER A 447 13.41 3.40 -14.41
C SER A 447 14.70 4.05 -14.92
N HIS A 448 14.63 4.90 -15.95
CA HIS A 448 15.79 5.64 -16.43
C HIS A 448 16.34 6.62 -15.40
N VAL A 449 15.46 7.40 -14.75
CA VAL A 449 15.88 8.39 -13.73
C VAL A 449 16.52 7.70 -12.53
N MET A 450 15.92 6.62 -12.03
CA MET A 450 16.41 5.91 -10.85
C MET A 450 17.66 5.08 -11.13
N ALA A 451 17.86 4.60 -12.36
CA ALA A 451 19.09 3.92 -12.76
C ALA A 451 20.33 4.82 -12.65
N VAL A 452 20.18 6.15 -12.81
CA VAL A 452 21.28 7.12 -12.58
C VAL A 452 21.73 7.09 -11.11
N ALA A 453 20.79 6.90 -10.18
CA ALA A 453 21.06 6.73 -8.75
C ALA A 453 21.39 5.28 -8.36
N GLY A 454 21.49 4.36 -9.32
CA GLY A 454 21.75 2.94 -9.07
C GLY A 454 20.57 2.21 -8.43
N LEU A 455 19.33 2.65 -8.65
CA LEU A 455 18.11 2.10 -8.04
C LEU A 455 17.11 1.58 -9.09
N PRO A 456 16.34 0.53 -8.77
CA PRO A 456 15.19 0.11 -9.56
C PRO A 456 13.94 0.94 -9.26
N ALA A 457 13.10 1.21 -10.26
CA ALA A 457 11.86 1.96 -10.06
C ALA A 457 10.76 1.18 -9.31
N CYS A 458 10.81 -0.16 -9.35
CA CYS A 458 9.82 -1.03 -8.72
C CYS A 458 8.38 -0.58 -9.04
N THR A 459 7.54 -0.36 -8.04
CA THR A 459 6.14 0.04 -8.21
C THR A 459 5.86 1.50 -7.89
N TRP A 460 6.90 2.34 -7.81
CA TRP A 460 6.74 3.82 -7.82
C TRP A 460 5.86 4.31 -8.98
N PRO A 461 6.03 3.82 -10.23
CA PRO A 461 5.20 4.26 -11.35
C PRO A 461 3.71 3.97 -11.12
N PHE A 462 3.37 2.76 -10.69
CA PHE A 462 2.01 2.37 -10.34
C PHE A 462 1.41 3.31 -9.28
N CYS A 463 2.12 3.53 -8.17
CA CYS A 463 1.62 4.36 -7.06
C CYS A 463 1.33 5.78 -7.51
N LEU A 464 2.30 6.43 -8.17
CA LEU A 464 2.20 7.82 -8.57
C LEU A 464 1.13 8.03 -9.66
N ALA A 465 1.10 7.17 -10.67
CA ALA A 465 0.09 7.22 -11.72
C ALA A 465 -1.32 6.99 -11.16
N THR A 466 -1.52 5.95 -10.35
CA THR A 466 -2.85 5.61 -9.85
C THR A 466 -3.37 6.68 -8.89
N LEU A 467 -2.52 7.24 -8.02
CA LEU A 467 -2.91 8.37 -7.15
C LEU A 467 -3.30 9.61 -7.96
N LEU A 468 -2.55 9.93 -9.02
CA LEU A 468 -2.88 11.03 -9.93
C LEU A 468 -4.27 10.82 -10.56
N PHE A 469 -4.57 9.61 -11.02
CA PHE A 469 -5.87 9.29 -11.62
C PHE A 469 -7.01 9.26 -10.58
N LEU A 470 -6.76 8.86 -9.33
CA LEU A 470 -7.75 8.92 -8.25
C LEU A 470 -8.01 10.34 -7.73
N LEU A 471 -7.09 11.28 -7.99
CA LEU A 471 -7.26 12.71 -7.71
C LEU A 471 -8.02 13.45 -8.82
N LEU A 472 -8.23 12.81 -9.99
CA LEU A 472 -8.98 13.39 -11.08
C LEU A 472 -10.44 13.64 -10.65
N THR A 473 -10.86 14.91 -10.66
CA THR A 473 -12.26 15.29 -10.47
C THR A 473 -12.95 15.50 -11.82
N THR A 474 -14.20 15.05 -11.96
CA THR A 474 -14.97 15.20 -13.20
C THR A 474 -16.45 15.43 -12.91
N LYS A 475 -17.14 16.14 -13.82
CA LYS A 475 -18.60 16.32 -13.78
C LYS A 475 -19.37 15.10 -14.28
N ASN A 476 -18.69 14.11 -14.88
CA ASN A 476 -19.34 12.89 -15.37
C ASN A 476 -19.68 11.95 -14.20
N ALA A 477 -20.96 11.86 -13.84
CA ALA A 477 -21.46 11.04 -12.74
C ALA A 477 -21.23 9.52 -12.89
N ASN A 478 -20.80 9.05 -14.07
CA ASN A 478 -20.44 7.64 -14.30
C ASN A 478 -18.97 7.33 -13.99
N ILE A 479 -18.14 8.36 -13.77
CA ILE A 479 -16.78 8.23 -13.24
C ILE A 479 -16.87 8.49 -11.74
N TYR A 480 -17.02 7.41 -10.99
CA TYR A 480 -17.30 7.47 -9.54
C TYR A 480 -16.19 6.80 -8.74
N ARG A 481 -15.54 7.59 -7.89
CA ARG A 481 -14.54 7.10 -6.93
C ARG A 481 -15.24 6.45 -5.73
N MET A 482 -14.80 5.25 -5.38
CA MET A 482 -15.33 4.51 -4.24
C MET A 482 -14.81 5.12 -2.94
N PRO A 483 -15.67 5.35 -1.93
CA PRO A 483 -15.22 5.66 -0.58
C PRO A 483 -14.39 4.49 -0.03
N LEU A 484 -13.22 4.75 0.56
CA LEU A 484 -12.31 3.66 0.98
C LEU A 484 -12.95 2.70 1.99
N SER A 485 -13.77 3.21 2.90
CA SER A 485 -14.51 2.42 3.88
C SER A 485 -15.55 1.44 3.27
N LYS A 486 -15.79 1.54 1.96
CA LYS A 486 -16.71 0.69 1.20
C LYS A 486 -16.01 -0.15 0.12
N VAL A 487 -14.70 0.02 -0.07
CA VAL A 487 -13.94 -0.76 -1.06
C VAL A 487 -13.81 -2.21 -0.59
N THR A 488 -14.20 -3.12 -1.47
CA THR A 488 -14.07 -4.58 -1.30
C THR A 488 -13.45 -5.15 -2.57
N TYR A 489 -14.27 -5.63 -3.51
CA TYR A 489 -13.87 -6.12 -4.84
C TYR A 489 -14.86 -5.63 -5.91
N PRO A 490 -14.50 -5.64 -7.22
CA PRO A 490 -15.20 -4.88 -8.26
C PRO A 490 -16.68 -5.20 -8.42
N GLU A 491 -17.04 -6.47 -8.28
CA GLU A 491 -18.42 -6.94 -8.39
C GLU A 491 -19.29 -6.34 -7.28
N GLU A 492 -18.83 -6.35 -6.02
CA GLU A 492 -19.55 -5.77 -4.88
C GLU A 492 -19.51 -4.22 -4.89
N ASN A 493 -18.37 -3.63 -5.27
CA ASN A 493 -18.22 -2.19 -5.45
C ASN A 493 -19.20 -1.63 -6.49
N ARG A 494 -19.40 -2.36 -7.60
CA ARG A 494 -20.37 -1.99 -8.64
C ARG A 494 -21.81 -2.03 -8.12
N ILE A 495 -22.16 -3.02 -7.29
CA ILE A 495 -23.48 -3.10 -6.65
C ILE A 495 -23.71 -1.88 -5.75
N PHE A 496 -22.73 -1.54 -4.90
CA PHE A 496 -22.80 -0.35 -4.05
C PHE A 496 -23.03 0.92 -4.86
N TYR A 497 -22.27 1.12 -5.94
CA TYR A 497 -22.44 2.27 -6.83
C TYR A 497 -23.84 2.34 -7.46
N LEU A 498 -24.37 1.23 -7.97
CA LEU A 498 -25.70 1.21 -8.59
C LEU A 498 -26.81 1.53 -7.58
N GLN A 499 -26.69 1.04 -6.34
CA GLN A 499 -27.62 1.37 -5.27
C GLN A 499 -27.54 2.85 -4.89
N ALA A 500 -26.33 3.40 -4.73
CA ALA A 500 -26.12 4.82 -4.43
C ALA A 500 -26.63 5.73 -5.56
N LYS A 501 -26.42 5.34 -6.82
CA LYS A 501 -26.93 6.04 -8.00
C LYS A 501 -28.46 6.06 -8.03
N LYS A 502 -29.11 4.92 -7.77
CA LYS A 502 -30.57 4.82 -7.70
C LYS A 502 -31.14 5.71 -6.61
N LYS A 503 -30.56 5.73 -5.41
CA LYS A 503 -31.00 6.59 -4.31
C LYS A 503 -30.94 8.07 -4.69
N ARG A 504 -29.83 8.54 -5.27
CA ARG A 504 -29.70 9.94 -5.74
C ARG A 504 -30.74 10.32 -6.80
N MET A 505 -31.07 9.41 -7.71
CA MET A 505 -32.10 9.66 -8.73
C MET A 505 -33.51 9.74 -8.14
N VAL A 506 -33.77 9.04 -7.03
CA VAL A 506 -35.08 9.07 -6.34
C VAL A 506 -35.21 10.27 -5.41
N GLU A 507 -34.12 10.74 -4.80
CA GLU A 507 -34.09 11.91 -3.90
C GLU A 507 -33.97 13.26 -4.62
N SER A 508 -33.59 13.27 -5.89
CA SER A 508 -33.67 14.45 -6.77
C SER A 508 -34.47 14.11 -8.03
N PRO A 509 -35.79 13.84 -7.90
CA PRO A 509 -36.66 13.83 -9.06
C PRO A 509 -36.71 15.26 -9.59
N LEU A 510 -36.32 15.41 -10.86
CA LEU A 510 -36.41 16.67 -11.60
C LEU A 510 -37.81 17.30 -11.49
#